data_AF-A0A931WBD4-F1
#
_entry.id   AF-A0A931WBD4-F1
#
_cell.length_a   1.000
_cell.length_b   1.000
_cell.length_c   1.000
_cell.angle_alpha   90.00
_cell.angle_beta   90.00
_cell.angle_gamma   90.00
#
_symmetry.space_group_name_H-M   'P 1'
#
loop_
_entity.id
_entity.type
_entity.pdbx_description
1 polymer ?
#
loop_
_entity_poly.entity_id
_entity_poly.type
_entity_poly.pdbx_seq_one_letter_code
_entity_poly.pdbx_strand_id
1 'polypeptide(L)'
;MVLSQPIETLPRTSAITIKKLKSLGVDTYFNLLNYFPFRYEDYSIISSIDKLQEGELVTIIGKVESAKNDYIRRGLTLQKVKLSDNTGEIEIVWYNQPYLVKLFQKAPYLAVSGKVKNPFKKVTLEPAEYEILNAKNNNKIHTGKIIPIYPQRWGLSSRTLRDKLNFVLSNHLDNLEFLPDKIIVENNLVDESSAYKNIHFPKNLSDTSRARERLSFDELFTIQLSALLVRKNWQKEVVGQTFEVNKYNQKINQFIKKLPFKLTLAQLKVTSEIL
;
A
#
# COMPACT_ATOMS: atom_id res chain seq x y z
N MET A 1 17.67 2.73 13.96
CA MET A 1 16.40 1.96 14.11
C MET A 1 16.34 0.90 13.03
N VAL A 2 15.68 -0.23 13.24
CA VAL A 2 15.61 -1.32 12.24
C VAL A 2 15.02 -0.84 10.91
N LEU A 3 14.05 0.09 10.95
CA LEU A 3 13.41 0.64 9.75
C LEU A 3 14.26 1.66 8.97
N SER A 4 15.36 2.16 9.54
CA SER A 4 16.28 3.06 8.84
C SER A 4 17.30 2.30 7.98
N GLN A 5 17.17 0.98 7.86
CA GLN A 5 18.02 0.17 7.00
C GLN A 5 17.89 0.56 5.53
N PRO A 6 19.01 0.66 4.78
CA PRO A 6 18.98 0.97 3.35
C PRO A 6 18.25 -0.10 2.54
N ILE A 7 17.56 0.32 1.48
CA ILE A 7 16.77 -0.57 0.60
C ILE A 7 17.63 -1.62 -0.11
N GLU A 8 18.94 -1.38 -0.26
CA GLU A 8 19.93 -2.30 -0.82
C GLU A 8 20.06 -3.60 -0.05
N THR A 9 19.74 -3.59 1.24
CA THR A 9 19.84 -4.76 2.10
C THR A 9 18.71 -5.78 1.86
N LEU A 10 17.70 -5.44 1.04
CA LEU A 10 16.60 -6.34 0.72
C LEU A 10 17.11 -7.61 0.01
N PRO A 11 16.82 -8.81 0.55
CA PRO A 11 17.29 -10.05 -0.05
C PRO A 11 16.66 -10.31 -1.42
N ARG A 12 17.40 -11.00 -2.28
CA ARG A 12 16.95 -11.41 -3.63
C ARG A 12 16.39 -10.23 -4.43
N THR A 13 17.08 -9.09 -4.38
CA THR A 13 16.71 -7.87 -5.09
C THR A 13 17.82 -7.51 -6.06
N SER A 14 17.50 -7.39 -7.34
CA SER A 14 18.50 -6.99 -8.34
C SER A 14 18.87 -5.51 -8.19
N ALA A 15 20.07 -5.14 -8.62
CA ALA A 15 20.52 -3.75 -8.67
C ALA A 15 19.55 -2.86 -9.49
N ILE A 16 18.93 -3.42 -10.53
CA ILE A 16 17.91 -2.73 -11.33
C ILE A 16 16.67 -2.43 -10.48
N THR A 17 16.18 -3.39 -9.70
CA THR A 17 15.01 -3.19 -8.83
C THR A 17 15.32 -2.17 -7.73
N ILE A 18 16.51 -2.22 -7.13
CA ILE A 18 16.98 -1.22 -6.16
C ILE A 18 16.98 0.17 -6.78
N LYS A 19 17.56 0.35 -7.97
CA LYS A 19 17.59 1.63 -8.68
C LYS A 19 16.19 2.17 -8.94
N LYS A 20 15.24 1.30 -9.31
CA LYS A 20 13.84 1.69 -9.52
C LYS A 20 13.17 2.12 -8.20
N LEU A 21 13.42 1.42 -7.09
CA LEU A 21 12.89 1.79 -5.77
C LEU A 21 13.39 3.16 -5.34
N LYS A 22 14.70 3.43 -5.48
CA LYS A 22 15.26 4.76 -5.21
C LYS A 22 14.68 5.85 -6.10
N SER A 23 14.37 5.53 -7.36
CA SER A 23 13.71 6.46 -8.29
C SER A 23 12.27 6.80 -7.88
N LEU A 24 11.68 6.06 -6.92
CA LEU A 24 10.42 6.38 -6.26
C LEU A 24 10.59 7.17 -4.95
N GLY A 25 11.83 7.50 -4.56
CA GLY A 25 12.13 8.05 -3.23
C GLY A 25 12.10 7.00 -2.12
N VAL A 26 12.23 5.71 -2.46
CA VAL A 26 12.27 4.62 -1.48
C VAL A 26 13.73 4.24 -1.22
N ASP A 27 14.33 4.90 -0.24
CA ASP A 27 15.73 4.69 0.16
C ASP A 27 15.89 3.75 1.36
N THR A 28 14.85 3.64 2.20
CA THR A 28 14.87 2.85 3.43
C THR A 28 13.66 1.92 3.56
N TYR A 29 13.72 1.00 4.52
CA TYR A 29 12.57 0.15 4.85
C TYR A 29 11.37 0.97 5.33
N PHE A 30 11.61 2.04 6.09
CA PHE A 30 10.57 2.98 6.48
C PHE A 30 9.88 3.61 5.26
N ASN A 31 10.64 4.06 4.25
CA ASN A 31 10.05 4.61 3.04
C ASN A 31 9.25 3.56 2.25
N LEU A 32 9.70 2.29 2.26
CA LEU A 32 8.99 1.21 1.60
C LEU A 32 7.64 0.94 2.29
N LEU A 33 7.61 0.88 3.63
CA LEU A 33 6.38 0.73 4.42
C LEU A 33 5.42 1.91 4.22
N ASN A 34 5.94 3.11 3.99
CA ASN A 34 5.12 4.28 3.70
C ASN A 34 4.72 4.40 2.21
N TYR A 35 5.07 3.41 1.38
CA TYR A 35 4.62 3.33 0.00
C TYR A 35 3.27 2.61 -0.09
N PHE A 36 2.19 3.33 0.23
CA PHE A 36 0.86 2.75 0.40
C PHE A 36 0.19 2.31 -0.92
N PRO A 37 -0.68 1.28 -0.87
CA PRO A 37 -1.50 0.90 -2.02
C PRO A 37 -2.60 1.95 -2.29
N PHE A 38 -3.01 2.08 -3.55
CA PHE A 38 -4.09 3.00 -3.94
C PHE A 38 -5.45 2.30 -4.06
N ARG A 39 -5.48 0.97 -4.21
CA ARG A 39 -6.70 0.15 -4.18
C ARG A 39 -6.37 -1.28 -3.75
N TYR A 40 -7.41 -2.07 -3.51
CA TYR A 40 -7.31 -3.48 -3.20
C TYR A 40 -8.19 -4.29 -4.17
N GLU A 41 -7.74 -5.48 -4.54
CA GLU A 41 -8.52 -6.45 -5.31
C GLU A 41 -8.84 -7.64 -4.40
N ASP A 42 -10.10 -8.07 -4.35
CA ASP A 42 -10.51 -9.19 -3.51
C ASP A 42 -10.43 -10.52 -4.27
N TYR A 43 -9.40 -11.31 -3.95
CA TYR A 43 -9.25 -12.68 -4.45
C TYR A 43 -9.35 -13.70 -3.32
N SER A 44 -9.97 -13.34 -2.19
CA SER A 44 -10.08 -14.19 -1.00
C SER A 44 -10.92 -15.44 -1.20
N ILE A 45 -11.83 -15.42 -2.18
CA ILE A 45 -12.69 -16.55 -2.51
C ILE A 45 -11.85 -17.64 -3.19
N ILE A 46 -11.62 -18.74 -2.48
CA ILE A 46 -10.98 -19.94 -3.02
C ILE A 46 -12.09 -20.93 -3.38
N SER A 47 -12.21 -21.29 -4.65
CA SER A 47 -13.23 -22.23 -5.14
C SER A 47 -12.60 -23.53 -5.65
N SER A 48 -13.33 -24.63 -5.50
CA SER A 48 -13.08 -25.86 -6.24
C SER A 48 -13.52 -25.72 -7.69
N ILE A 49 -12.94 -26.54 -8.57
CA ILE A 49 -13.15 -26.46 -10.02
C ILE A 49 -14.61 -26.76 -10.41
N ASP A 50 -15.28 -27.68 -9.71
CA ASP A 50 -16.68 -28.06 -9.96
C ASP A 50 -17.71 -26.96 -9.66
N LYS A 51 -17.34 -25.97 -8.82
CA LYS A 51 -18.26 -24.92 -8.35
C LYS A 51 -18.14 -23.60 -9.10
N LEU A 52 -17.25 -23.51 -10.07
CA LEU A 52 -16.96 -22.28 -10.79
C LEU A 52 -18.19 -21.81 -11.58
N GLN A 53 -18.60 -20.55 -11.37
CA GLN A 53 -19.67 -19.94 -12.14
C GLN A 53 -19.13 -18.82 -13.03
N GLU A 54 -19.68 -18.70 -14.24
CA GLU A 54 -19.26 -17.68 -15.19
C GLU A 54 -19.42 -16.26 -14.60
N GLY A 55 -18.38 -15.45 -14.75
CA GLY A 55 -18.36 -14.07 -14.29
C GLY A 55 -17.79 -13.88 -12.88
N GLU A 56 -17.64 -14.94 -12.09
CA GLU A 56 -17.07 -14.87 -10.75
C GLU A 56 -15.57 -14.54 -10.78
N LEU A 57 -15.10 -13.84 -9.74
CA LEU A 57 -13.69 -13.59 -9.48
C LEU A 57 -13.25 -14.53 -8.35
N VAL A 58 -12.42 -15.51 -8.67
CA VAL A 58 -12.06 -16.59 -7.74
C VAL A 58 -10.59 -16.95 -7.83
N THR A 59 -10.09 -17.58 -6.78
CA THR A 59 -8.80 -18.25 -6.75
C THR A 59 -8.98 -19.76 -6.83
N ILE A 60 -8.30 -20.41 -7.77
CA ILE A 60 -8.25 -21.86 -7.89
C ILE A 60 -6.86 -22.32 -7.47
N ILE A 61 -6.78 -23.41 -6.70
CA ILE A 61 -5.52 -24.05 -6.32
C ILE A 61 -5.54 -25.48 -6.83
N GLY A 62 -4.71 -25.77 -7.82
CA GLY A 62 -4.65 -27.09 -8.45
C GLY A 62 -3.23 -27.59 -8.64
N LYS A 63 -3.10 -28.89 -8.83
CA LYS A 63 -1.87 -29.54 -9.28
C LYS A 63 -1.68 -29.23 -10.76
N VAL A 64 -0.45 -28.96 -11.17
CA VAL A 64 -0.15 -28.74 -12.59
C VAL A 64 -0.05 -30.08 -13.30
N GLU A 65 -0.98 -30.36 -14.21
CA GLU A 65 -0.98 -31.59 -15.00
C GLU A 65 -0.23 -31.42 -16.33
N SER A 66 -0.36 -30.25 -16.96
CA SER A 66 0.43 -29.93 -18.15
C SER A 66 0.51 -28.43 -18.40
N ALA A 67 1.56 -27.98 -19.08
CA ALA A 67 1.65 -26.64 -19.64
C ALA A 67 2.26 -26.70 -21.05
N LYS A 68 1.62 -26.07 -22.03
CA LYS A 68 1.98 -26.11 -23.45
C LYS A 68 1.85 -24.75 -24.12
N ASN A 69 2.66 -24.54 -25.15
CA ASN A 69 2.57 -23.38 -26.05
C ASN A 69 1.80 -23.78 -27.31
N ASP A 70 0.73 -23.05 -27.60
CA ASP A 70 0.01 -23.11 -28.87
C ASP A 70 0.31 -21.84 -29.67
N TYR A 71 0.79 -22.02 -30.90
CA TYR A 71 1.08 -20.92 -31.81
C TYR A 71 -0.10 -20.71 -32.76
N ILE A 72 -0.68 -19.51 -32.74
CA ILE A 72 -1.83 -19.15 -33.58
C ILE A 72 -1.36 -18.28 -34.75
N ARG A 73 -2.16 -18.26 -35.83
CA ARG A 73 -1.95 -17.36 -36.98
C ARG A 73 -1.80 -15.90 -36.53
N ARG A 74 -0.88 -15.17 -37.18
CA ARG A 74 -0.53 -13.74 -36.92
C ARG A 74 0.30 -13.48 -35.66
N GLY A 75 1.14 -14.43 -35.23
CA GLY A 75 2.16 -14.20 -34.20
C GLY A 75 1.63 -14.18 -32.75
N LEU A 76 0.34 -14.46 -32.55
CA LEU A 76 -0.25 -14.64 -31.21
C LEU A 76 0.16 -16.01 -30.66
N THR A 77 0.61 -16.06 -29.41
CA THR A 77 0.91 -17.32 -28.70
C THR A 77 -0.03 -17.49 -27.52
N LEU A 78 -0.58 -18.69 -27.37
CA LEU A 78 -1.38 -19.09 -26.23
C LEU A 78 -0.57 -20.04 -25.35
N GLN A 79 -0.54 -19.77 -24.05
CA GLN A 79 0.02 -20.66 -23.05
C GLN A 79 -1.13 -21.31 -22.31
N LYS A 80 -1.34 -22.60 -22.59
CA LYS A 80 -2.39 -23.39 -21.95
C LYS A 80 -1.80 -24.18 -20.80
N VAL A 81 -2.35 -24.02 -19.61
CA VAL A 81 -1.99 -24.80 -18.42
C VAL A 81 -3.22 -25.54 -17.95
N LYS A 82 -3.09 -26.85 -17.79
CA LYS A 82 -4.13 -27.70 -17.22
C LYS A 82 -3.85 -27.88 -15.74
N LEU A 83 -4.81 -27.48 -14.91
CA LEU A 83 -4.80 -27.71 -13.48
C LEU A 83 -5.84 -28.76 -13.12
N SER A 84 -5.54 -29.58 -12.12
CA SER A 84 -6.47 -30.55 -11.53
C SER A 84 -6.62 -30.28 -10.04
N ASP A 85 -7.82 -30.51 -9.50
CA ASP A 85 -8.07 -30.64 -8.08
C ASP A 85 -8.85 -31.93 -7.81
N ASN A 86 -9.39 -32.10 -6.60
CA ASN A 86 -10.13 -33.30 -6.24
C ASN A 86 -11.52 -33.40 -6.91
N THR A 87 -11.97 -32.34 -7.59
CA THR A 87 -13.32 -32.18 -8.13
C THR A 87 -13.34 -32.17 -9.65
N GLY A 88 -12.24 -31.79 -10.30
CA GLY A 88 -12.14 -31.81 -11.75
C GLY A 88 -10.85 -31.22 -12.29
N GLU A 89 -10.91 -30.82 -13.56
CA GLU A 89 -9.80 -30.22 -14.27
C GLU A 89 -10.22 -28.93 -14.96
N ILE A 90 -9.33 -27.96 -15.02
CA ILE A 90 -9.54 -26.69 -15.71
C ILE A 90 -8.34 -26.35 -16.59
N GLU A 91 -8.61 -25.77 -17.75
CA GLU A 91 -7.59 -25.19 -18.61
C GLU A 91 -7.57 -23.67 -18.43
N ILE A 92 -6.39 -23.13 -18.13
CA ILE A 92 -6.15 -21.70 -17.97
C ILE A 92 -5.27 -21.24 -19.13
N VAL A 93 -5.61 -20.09 -19.72
CA VAL A 93 -4.96 -19.58 -20.92
C VAL A 93 -4.33 -18.22 -20.64
N TRP A 94 -3.02 -18.11 -20.87
CA TRP A 94 -2.32 -16.83 -20.94
C TRP A 94 -2.01 -16.49 -22.40
N TYR A 95 -1.96 -15.19 -22.70
CA TYR A 95 -1.65 -14.68 -24.02
C TYR A 95 -0.25 -14.06 -24.03
N ASN A 96 0.58 -14.41 -25.01
CA ASN A 96 1.89 -13.81 -25.27
C ASN A 96 2.88 -13.85 -24.09
N GLN A 97 2.81 -14.91 -23.28
CA GLN A 97 3.69 -15.11 -22.12
C GLN A 97 4.39 -16.49 -22.16
N PRO A 98 5.17 -16.80 -23.21
CA PRO A 98 5.74 -18.13 -23.43
C PRO A 98 6.69 -18.62 -22.33
N TYR A 99 7.27 -17.68 -21.55
CA TYR A 99 8.13 -18.00 -20.41
C TYR A 99 7.39 -18.77 -19.30
N LEU A 100 6.06 -18.58 -19.19
CA LEU A 100 5.25 -19.22 -18.16
C LEU A 100 5.18 -20.74 -18.30
N VAL A 101 5.24 -21.28 -19.52
CA VAL A 101 5.18 -22.73 -19.73
C VAL A 101 6.35 -23.43 -19.05
N LYS A 102 7.58 -22.95 -19.27
CA LYS A 102 8.79 -23.52 -18.63
C LYS A 102 8.75 -23.39 -17.11
N LEU A 103 8.14 -22.31 -16.62
CA LEU A 103 7.98 -22.04 -15.21
C LEU A 103 6.97 -23.00 -14.55
N PHE A 104 5.80 -23.17 -15.17
CA PHE A 104 4.72 -24.00 -14.63
C PHE A 104 4.94 -25.50 -14.80
N GLN A 105 5.66 -25.94 -15.83
CA GLN A 105 6.05 -27.35 -15.96
C GLN A 105 6.86 -27.88 -14.76
N LYS A 106 7.54 -26.99 -14.04
CA LYS A 106 8.32 -27.34 -12.84
C LYS A 106 7.57 -27.12 -11.53
N ALA A 107 6.36 -26.56 -11.59
CA ALA A 107 5.54 -26.25 -10.43
C ALA A 107 4.67 -27.46 -10.06
N PRO A 108 4.71 -27.95 -8.81
CA PRO A 108 3.83 -29.05 -8.41
C PRO A 108 2.39 -28.55 -8.24
N TYR A 109 2.20 -27.34 -7.71
CA TYR A 109 0.91 -26.70 -7.55
C TYR A 109 0.95 -25.25 -8.04
N LEU A 110 -0.20 -24.78 -8.52
CA LEU A 110 -0.40 -23.40 -8.93
C LEU A 110 -1.68 -22.86 -8.30
N ALA A 111 -1.57 -21.70 -7.66
CA ALA A 111 -2.72 -20.87 -7.33
C ALA A 111 -2.90 -19.84 -8.44
N VAL A 112 -4.11 -19.71 -8.96
CA VAL A 112 -4.44 -18.71 -9.99
C VAL A 112 -5.70 -17.99 -9.58
N SER A 113 -5.60 -16.67 -9.47
CA SER A 113 -6.71 -15.76 -9.22
C SER A 113 -7.12 -15.13 -10.54
N GLY A 114 -8.42 -15.12 -10.84
CA GLY A 114 -8.90 -14.65 -12.13
C GLY A 114 -10.41 -14.70 -12.28
N LYS A 115 -10.89 -14.21 -13.42
CA LYS A 115 -12.31 -14.19 -13.73
C LYS A 115 -12.70 -15.47 -14.46
N VAL A 116 -13.74 -16.16 -14.00
CA VAL A 116 -14.27 -17.34 -14.68
C VAL A 116 -14.94 -16.91 -15.99
N LYS A 117 -14.60 -17.61 -17.07
CA LYS A 117 -15.15 -17.42 -18.40
C LYS A 117 -15.64 -18.73 -18.97
N ASN A 118 -16.62 -18.69 -19.86
CA ASN A 118 -17.12 -19.88 -20.55
C ASN A 118 -17.11 -19.74 -22.08
N PRO A 119 -15.96 -19.42 -22.71
CA PRO A 119 -15.88 -19.30 -24.14
C PRO A 119 -16.19 -20.66 -24.79
N PHE A 120 -17.11 -20.66 -25.76
CA PHE A 120 -17.46 -21.86 -26.53
C PHE A 120 -17.88 -23.07 -25.68
N LYS A 121 -18.57 -22.84 -24.54
CA LYS A 121 -19.03 -23.86 -23.59
C LYS A 121 -17.91 -24.61 -22.85
N LYS A 122 -16.68 -24.08 -22.83
CA LYS A 122 -15.58 -24.60 -22.01
C LYS A 122 -15.27 -23.62 -20.89
N VAL A 123 -15.48 -24.04 -19.64
CA VAL A 123 -15.09 -23.25 -18.47
C VAL A 123 -13.58 -23.08 -18.45
N THR A 124 -13.14 -21.83 -18.33
CA THR A 124 -11.73 -21.42 -18.21
C THR A 124 -11.62 -20.27 -17.22
N LEU A 125 -10.39 -19.92 -16.87
CA LEU A 125 -10.10 -18.78 -16.02
C LEU A 125 -9.28 -17.77 -16.84
N GLU A 126 -9.74 -16.52 -16.87
CA GLU A 126 -8.93 -15.39 -17.34
C GLU A 126 -8.00 -14.97 -16.20
N PRO A 127 -6.69 -15.28 -16.29
CA PRO A 127 -5.78 -15.14 -15.15
C PRO A 127 -5.42 -13.67 -14.90
N ALA A 128 -5.59 -13.21 -13.66
CA ALA A 128 -5.17 -11.88 -13.22
C ALA A 128 -3.87 -11.95 -12.40
N GLU A 129 -3.79 -12.89 -11.46
CA GLU A 129 -2.62 -13.13 -10.63
C GLU A 129 -2.37 -14.64 -10.51
N TYR A 130 -1.11 -15.02 -10.26
CA TYR A 130 -0.74 -16.42 -10.05
C TYR A 130 0.36 -16.54 -9.00
N GLU A 131 0.47 -17.72 -8.40
CA GLU A 131 1.51 -18.05 -7.43
C GLU A 131 1.87 -19.54 -7.50
N ILE A 132 3.17 -19.84 -7.57
CA ILE A 132 3.68 -21.20 -7.60
C ILE A 132 3.81 -21.70 -6.17
N LEU A 133 3.26 -22.87 -5.90
CA LEU A 133 3.25 -23.45 -4.56
C LEU A 133 3.99 -24.78 -4.58
N ASN A 134 4.84 -25.02 -3.56
CA ASN A 134 5.50 -26.32 -3.38
C ASN A 134 4.54 -27.36 -2.79
N ALA A 135 3.59 -26.91 -1.96
CA ALA A 135 2.50 -27.70 -1.42
C ALA A 135 1.20 -26.89 -1.45
N LYS A 136 0.05 -27.58 -1.49
CA LYS A 136 -1.28 -26.97 -1.59
C LYS A 136 -1.55 -25.89 -0.51
N ASN A 137 -1.00 -26.09 0.69
CA ASN A 137 -1.20 -25.22 1.85
C ASN A 137 -0.11 -24.16 2.05
N ASN A 138 0.79 -23.96 1.07
CA ASN A 138 1.80 -22.90 1.17
C ASN A 138 1.15 -21.53 1.43
N ASN A 139 1.86 -20.69 2.18
CA ASN A 139 1.45 -19.31 2.39
C ASN A 139 1.45 -18.57 1.05
N LYS A 140 0.37 -17.84 0.79
CA LYS A 140 0.15 -17.09 -0.44
C LYS A 140 0.32 -15.60 -0.19
N ILE A 141 0.96 -14.89 -1.12
CA ILE A 141 1.16 -13.44 -1.06
C ILE A 141 0.40 -12.75 -2.20
N HIS A 142 0.17 -13.45 -3.30
CA HIS A 142 -0.36 -12.88 -4.55
C HIS A 142 -1.69 -13.48 -4.97
N THR A 143 -2.26 -14.40 -4.19
CA THR A 143 -3.52 -15.09 -4.53
C THR A 143 -4.27 -15.46 -3.25
N GLY A 144 -5.58 -15.72 -3.36
CA GLY A 144 -6.38 -16.27 -2.27
C GLY A 144 -6.58 -15.32 -1.08
N LYS A 145 -6.38 -14.01 -1.28
CA LYS A 145 -6.45 -12.94 -0.25
C LYS A 145 -6.94 -11.64 -0.87
N ILE A 146 -7.19 -10.64 -0.04
CA ILE A 146 -7.30 -9.25 -0.50
C ILE A 146 -5.90 -8.76 -0.85
N ILE A 147 -5.72 -8.29 -2.07
CA ILE A 147 -4.41 -7.96 -2.64
C ILE A 147 -4.26 -6.46 -2.80
N PRO A 148 -3.22 -5.85 -2.20
CA PRO A 148 -2.92 -4.44 -2.41
C PRO A 148 -2.41 -4.20 -3.85
N ILE A 149 -2.90 -3.12 -4.46
CA ILE A 149 -2.40 -2.59 -5.74
C ILE A 149 -1.69 -1.28 -5.48
N TYR A 150 -0.41 -1.25 -5.82
CA TYR A 150 0.48 -0.10 -5.64
C TYR A 150 0.61 0.70 -6.93
N PRO A 151 0.85 2.02 -6.86
CA PRO A 151 1.13 2.82 -8.03
C PRO A 151 2.33 2.25 -8.79
N GLN A 152 2.14 1.92 -10.07
CA GLN A 152 3.19 1.32 -10.89
C GLN A 152 3.93 2.41 -11.65
N ARG A 153 5.13 2.74 -11.19
CA ARG A 153 6.02 3.74 -11.78
C ARG A 153 7.39 3.12 -12.05
N TRP A 154 8.09 3.61 -13.07
CA TRP A 154 9.44 3.13 -13.44
C TRP A 154 9.53 1.61 -13.72
N GLY A 155 8.41 0.98 -14.10
CA GLY A 155 8.34 -0.46 -14.34
C GLY A 155 8.55 -1.31 -13.08
N LEU A 156 8.15 -0.82 -11.91
CA LEU A 156 7.96 -1.63 -10.70
C LEU A 156 6.52 -2.12 -10.65
N SER A 157 6.37 -3.44 -10.59
CA SER A 157 5.05 -4.07 -10.47
C SER A 157 4.58 -4.09 -9.02
N SER A 158 3.27 -4.08 -8.80
CA SER A 158 2.69 -4.28 -7.47
C SER A 158 3.09 -5.63 -6.87
N ARG A 159 3.32 -6.65 -7.71
CA ARG A 159 3.84 -7.97 -7.31
C ARG A 159 5.22 -7.86 -6.65
N THR A 160 6.14 -7.17 -7.31
CA THR A 160 7.48 -6.91 -6.76
C THR A 160 7.42 -6.15 -5.44
N LEU A 161 6.55 -5.14 -5.34
CA LEU A 161 6.39 -4.38 -4.09
C LEU A 161 5.83 -5.26 -2.97
N ARG A 162 4.82 -6.09 -3.24
CA ARG A 162 4.29 -7.06 -2.27
C ARG A 162 5.38 -8.00 -1.76
N ASP A 163 6.23 -8.54 -2.62
CA ASP A 163 7.33 -9.43 -2.19
C ASP A 163 8.27 -8.73 -1.19
N LYS A 164 8.64 -7.48 -1.48
CA LYS A 164 9.57 -6.72 -0.64
C LYS A 164 8.90 -6.28 0.66
N LEU A 165 7.66 -5.82 0.60
CA LEU A 165 6.87 -5.48 1.78
C LEU A 165 6.63 -6.69 2.67
N ASN A 166 6.28 -7.85 2.11
CA ASN A 166 6.08 -9.06 2.90
C ASN A 166 7.36 -9.45 3.66
N PHE A 167 8.53 -9.31 3.02
CA PHE A 167 9.80 -9.51 3.70
C PHE A 167 9.98 -8.53 4.87
N VAL A 168 9.81 -7.23 4.65
CA VAL A 168 10.01 -6.23 5.70
C VAL A 168 9.02 -6.42 6.85
N LEU A 169 7.73 -6.60 6.53
CA LEU A 169 6.68 -6.79 7.53
C LEU A 169 6.89 -8.07 8.37
N SER A 170 7.46 -9.12 7.78
CA SER A 170 7.68 -10.38 8.51
C SER A 170 8.89 -10.37 9.43
N ASN A 171 9.86 -9.47 9.21
CA ASN A 171 11.16 -9.52 9.90
C ASN A 171 11.49 -8.26 10.72
N HIS A 172 10.77 -7.15 10.52
CA HIS A 172 11.18 -5.84 11.01
C HIS A 172 10.05 -5.00 11.66
N LEU A 173 8.95 -5.64 12.09
CA LEU A 173 7.81 -4.96 12.73
C LEU A 173 7.81 -5.02 14.26
N ASP A 174 8.83 -5.57 14.89
CA ASP A 174 8.83 -5.70 16.34
C ASP A 174 9.11 -4.34 17.01
N ASN A 175 8.29 -4.01 18.03
CA ASN A 175 8.43 -2.84 18.90
C ASN A 175 8.48 -1.48 18.18
N LEU A 176 7.58 -1.25 17.21
CA LEU A 176 7.47 0.06 16.55
C LEU A 176 6.73 1.11 17.38
N GLU A 177 5.80 0.66 18.24
CA GLU A 177 4.83 1.53 18.90
C GLU A 177 5.49 2.71 19.65
N PHE A 178 5.17 3.92 19.18
CA PHE A 178 5.66 5.18 19.75
C PHE A 178 4.59 5.95 20.53
N LEU A 179 3.31 5.62 20.35
CA LEU A 179 2.23 6.25 21.09
C LEU A 179 2.11 5.62 22.49
N PRO A 180 1.89 6.44 23.54
CA PRO A 180 1.51 5.91 24.84
C PRO A 180 0.20 5.12 24.79
N ASP A 181 0.12 4.00 25.53
CA ASP A 181 -1.07 3.14 25.61
C ASP A 181 -2.36 3.91 25.87
N LYS A 182 -2.29 4.96 26.69
CA LYS A 182 -3.44 5.83 26.99
C LYS A 182 -4.04 6.44 25.73
N ILE A 183 -3.22 6.96 24.81
CA ILE A 183 -3.70 7.57 23.56
C ILE A 183 -4.34 6.52 22.66
N ILE A 184 -3.72 5.33 22.58
CA ILE A 184 -4.22 4.22 21.77
C ILE A 184 -5.61 3.79 22.26
N VAL A 185 -5.76 3.59 23.57
CA VAL A 185 -7.02 3.15 24.19
C VAL A 185 -8.11 4.22 24.08
N GLU A 186 -7.80 5.48 24.39
CA GLU A 186 -8.78 6.57 24.35
C GLU A 186 -9.33 6.84 22.93
N ASN A 187 -8.50 6.61 21.90
CA ASN A 187 -8.87 6.85 20.50
C ASN A 187 -9.23 5.55 19.76
N ASN A 188 -9.28 4.41 20.45
CA ASN A 188 -9.58 3.09 19.88
C ASN A 188 -8.73 2.74 18.64
N LEU A 189 -7.44 3.06 18.72
CA LEU A 189 -6.50 2.86 17.61
C LEU A 189 -5.94 1.45 17.63
N VAL A 190 -5.63 0.92 16.44
CA VAL A 190 -4.81 -0.30 16.32
C VAL A 190 -3.35 0.04 16.63
N ASP A 191 -2.56 -0.94 17.08
CA ASP A 191 -1.11 -0.78 17.25
C ASP A 191 -0.43 -0.51 15.89
N GLU A 192 0.71 0.18 15.92
CA GLU A 192 1.42 0.61 14.70
C GLU A 192 1.82 -0.58 13.81
N SER A 193 2.30 -1.68 14.40
CA SER A 193 2.72 -2.87 13.66
C SER A 193 1.53 -3.53 12.96
N SER A 194 0.37 -3.60 13.61
CA SER A 194 -0.89 -4.04 12.99
C SER A 194 -1.37 -3.08 11.91
N ALA A 195 -1.20 -1.77 12.08
CA ALA A 195 -1.56 -0.79 11.05
C ALA A 195 -0.78 -1.03 9.75
N TYR A 196 0.54 -1.15 9.83
CA TYR A 196 1.37 -1.47 8.65
C TYR A 196 1.03 -2.85 8.05
N LYS A 197 0.78 -3.87 8.88
CA LYS A 197 0.34 -5.19 8.36
C LYS A 197 -0.97 -5.08 7.62
N ASN A 198 -1.95 -4.36 8.18
CA ASN A 198 -3.30 -4.30 7.64
C ASN A 198 -3.44 -3.37 6.44
N ILE A 199 -2.63 -2.31 6.33
CA ILE A 199 -2.61 -1.46 5.12
C ILE A 199 -1.98 -2.18 3.93
N HIS A 200 -1.03 -3.10 4.15
CA HIS A 200 -0.38 -3.82 3.05
C HIS A 200 -0.99 -5.20 2.80
N PHE A 201 -1.38 -5.94 3.82
CA PHE A 201 -1.88 -7.31 3.73
C PHE A 201 -3.12 -7.51 4.64
N PRO A 202 -4.23 -6.81 4.34
CA PRO A 202 -5.45 -6.92 5.13
C PRO A 202 -6.06 -8.32 5.07
N LYS A 203 -6.69 -8.74 6.18
CA LYS A 203 -7.55 -9.93 6.18
C LYS A 203 -8.94 -9.62 5.65
N ASN A 204 -9.43 -8.40 5.89
CA ASN A 204 -10.70 -7.89 5.40
C ASN A 204 -10.59 -6.37 5.11
N LEU A 205 -11.54 -5.81 4.37
CA LEU A 205 -11.50 -4.38 4.02
C LEU A 205 -11.63 -3.46 5.25
N SER A 206 -12.33 -3.88 6.31
CA SER A 206 -12.45 -3.07 7.54
C SER A 206 -11.10 -2.86 8.23
N ASP A 207 -10.20 -3.85 8.17
CA ASP A 207 -8.86 -3.72 8.73
C ASP A 207 -8.05 -2.64 8.01
N THR A 208 -8.27 -2.46 6.70
CA THR A 208 -7.61 -1.37 5.94
C THR A 208 -8.07 0.02 6.40
N SER A 209 -9.35 0.15 6.76
CA SER A 209 -9.91 1.42 7.25
C SER A 209 -9.31 1.80 8.59
N ARG A 210 -9.23 0.86 9.54
CA ARG A 210 -8.59 1.08 10.85
C ARG A 210 -7.10 1.37 10.73
N ALA A 211 -6.41 0.66 9.84
CA ALA A 211 -4.99 0.92 9.56
C ALA A 211 -4.77 2.33 9.01
N ARG A 212 -5.61 2.77 8.07
CA ARG A 212 -5.56 4.13 7.52
C ARG A 212 -5.82 5.17 8.61
N GLU A 213 -6.84 4.95 9.44
CA GLU A 213 -7.15 5.84 10.56
C GLU A 213 -5.95 5.98 11.51
N ARG A 214 -5.33 4.87 11.91
CA ARG A 214 -4.12 4.88 12.74
C ARG A 214 -2.98 5.65 12.09
N LEU A 215 -2.63 5.34 10.84
CA LEU A 215 -1.49 5.98 10.16
C LEU A 215 -1.73 7.47 9.88
N SER A 216 -2.98 7.86 9.58
CA SER A 216 -3.36 9.28 9.45
C SER A 216 -3.35 10.00 10.80
N PHE A 217 -3.73 9.33 11.88
CA PHE A 217 -3.59 9.86 13.24
C PHE A 217 -2.11 10.12 13.56
N ASP A 218 -1.23 9.15 13.28
CA ASP A 218 0.21 9.27 13.56
C ASP A 218 0.82 10.48 12.83
N GLU A 219 0.45 10.71 11.57
CA GLU A 219 0.90 11.87 10.79
C GLU A 219 0.44 13.19 11.42
N LEU A 220 -0.85 13.34 11.68
CA LEU A 220 -1.41 14.56 12.27
C LEU A 220 -0.88 14.81 13.68
N PHE A 221 -0.79 13.75 14.50
CA PHE A 221 -0.26 13.82 15.85
C PHE A 221 1.18 14.29 15.86
N THR A 222 2.02 13.74 14.98
CA THR A 222 3.44 14.13 14.86
C THR A 222 3.57 15.60 14.45
N ILE A 223 2.76 16.07 13.51
CA ILE A 223 2.74 17.49 13.09
C ILE A 223 2.35 18.38 14.28
N GLN A 224 1.27 18.06 14.99
CA GLN A 224 0.81 18.85 16.14
C GLN A 224 1.82 18.85 17.29
N LEU A 225 2.41 17.69 17.60
CA LEU A 225 3.43 17.56 18.63
C LEU A 225 4.66 18.41 18.29
N SER A 226 5.10 18.41 17.03
CA SER A 226 6.22 19.24 16.59
C SER A 226 5.95 20.74 16.78
N ALA A 227 4.74 21.21 16.42
CA ALA A 227 4.33 22.60 16.60
C ALA A 227 4.28 23.00 18.08
N LEU A 228 3.76 22.12 18.94
CA LEU A 228 3.72 22.34 20.39
C LEU A 228 5.12 22.39 21.01
N LEU A 229 6.04 21.54 20.56
CA LEU A 229 7.44 21.57 21.01
C LEU A 229 8.12 22.88 20.61
N VAL A 230 7.93 23.35 19.38
CA VAL A 230 8.43 24.66 18.92
C VAL A 230 7.87 25.79 19.76
N ARG A 231 6.54 25.82 19.97
CA ARG A 231 5.89 26.84 20.81
C ARG A 231 6.42 26.82 22.25
N LYS A 232 6.61 25.64 22.82
CA LYS A 232 7.18 25.49 24.18
C LYS A 232 8.61 26.01 24.25
N ASN A 233 9.41 25.84 23.20
CA ASN A 233 10.75 26.39 23.13
C ASN A 233 10.73 27.92 23.04
N TRP A 234 9.89 28.52 22.19
CA TRP A 234 9.73 29.98 22.13
C TRP A 234 9.29 30.59 23.46
N GLN A 235 8.45 29.90 24.24
CA GLN A 235 8.04 30.39 25.56
C GLN A 235 9.20 30.45 26.58
N LYS A 236 10.27 29.68 26.37
CA LYS A 236 11.49 29.75 27.21
C LYS A 236 12.43 30.85 26.76
N GLU A 237 12.31 31.32 25.53
CA GLU A 237 13.08 32.46 25.05
C GLU A 237 12.58 33.71 25.75
N VAL A 238 13.47 34.37 26.50
CA VAL A 238 13.16 35.67 27.09
C VAL A 238 13.15 36.68 25.94
N VAL A 239 11.98 37.26 25.67
CA VAL A 239 11.86 38.40 24.75
C VAL A 239 12.67 39.55 25.34
N GLY A 240 13.86 39.79 24.80
CA GLY A 240 14.82 40.75 25.36
C GLY A 240 14.31 42.19 25.38
N GLN A 241 13.34 42.53 24.52
CA GLN A 241 12.70 43.84 24.52
C GLN A 241 11.24 43.71 24.07
N THR A 242 10.31 43.96 25.00
CA THR A 242 8.88 44.03 24.69
C THR A 242 8.58 45.40 24.05
N PHE A 243 7.90 45.39 22.90
CA PHE A 243 7.45 46.63 22.26
C PHE A 243 6.07 46.99 22.82
N GLU A 244 6.01 48.03 23.65
CA GLU A 244 4.75 48.53 24.20
C GLU A 244 3.98 49.32 23.14
N VAL A 245 3.18 48.61 22.33
CA VAL A 245 2.38 49.20 21.25
C VAL A 245 1.46 50.33 21.75
N ASN A 246 0.95 50.21 22.98
CA ASN A 246 0.08 51.21 23.61
C ASN A 246 0.69 52.62 23.64
N LYS A 247 2.02 52.75 23.74
CA LYS A 247 2.73 54.05 23.70
C LYS A 247 2.56 54.77 22.36
N TYR A 248 2.17 54.04 21.30
CA TYR A 248 2.07 54.54 19.93
C TYR A 248 0.64 54.63 19.40
N ASN A 249 -0.38 54.31 20.22
CA ASN A 249 -1.79 54.31 19.81
C ASN A 249 -2.23 55.62 19.13
N GLN A 250 -1.74 56.77 19.60
CA GLN A 250 -2.04 58.06 18.97
C GLN A 250 -1.44 58.18 17.55
N LYS A 251 -0.19 57.75 17.35
CA LYS A 251 0.47 57.76 16.04
C LYS A 251 -0.19 56.77 15.08
N ILE A 252 -0.58 55.60 15.57
CA ILE A 252 -1.30 54.59 14.78
C ILE A 252 -2.66 55.13 14.34
N ASN A 253 -3.43 55.72 15.25
CA ASN A 253 -4.72 56.33 14.93
C ASN A 253 -4.59 57.50 13.94
N GLN A 254 -3.55 58.32 14.07
CA GLN A 254 -3.26 59.39 13.11
C GLN A 254 -2.91 58.84 11.73
N PHE A 255 -2.14 57.75 11.65
CA PHE A 255 -1.81 57.09 10.39
C PHE A 255 -3.06 56.50 9.72
N ILE A 256 -3.90 55.78 10.47
CA ILE A 256 -5.16 55.22 9.95
C ILE A 256 -6.06 56.33 9.39
N LYS A 257 -6.15 57.48 10.08
CA LYS A 257 -6.94 58.64 9.61
C LYS A 257 -6.39 59.30 8.33
N LYS A 258 -5.10 59.14 8.02
CA LYS A 258 -4.48 59.68 6.80
C LYS A 258 -4.72 58.81 5.57
N LEU A 259 -5.22 57.58 5.73
CA LEU A 259 -5.49 56.70 4.61
C LEU A 259 -6.67 57.25 3.77
N PRO A 260 -6.60 57.15 2.43
CA PRO A 260 -7.67 57.63 1.55
C PRO A 260 -8.92 56.72 1.57
N PHE A 261 -8.99 55.74 2.47
CA PHE A 261 -10.07 54.78 2.62
C PHE A 261 -10.27 54.42 4.09
N LYS A 262 -11.47 53.91 4.41
CA LYS A 262 -11.76 53.33 5.73
C LYS A 262 -11.32 51.87 5.74
N LEU A 263 -10.72 51.44 6.85
CA LEU A 263 -10.36 50.04 7.04
C LEU A 263 -11.62 49.16 7.03
N THR A 264 -11.51 47.98 6.41
CA THR A 264 -12.57 46.97 6.45
C THR A 264 -12.64 46.33 7.84
N LEU A 265 -13.75 45.65 8.13
CA LEU A 265 -13.89 44.90 9.39
C LEU A 265 -12.78 43.85 9.57
N ALA A 266 -12.36 43.19 8.47
CA ALA A 266 -11.26 42.24 8.49
C ALA A 266 -9.92 42.92 8.81
N GLN A 267 -9.66 44.08 8.20
CA GLN A 267 -8.44 44.85 8.48
C GLN A 267 -8.41 45.35 9.93
N LEU A 268 -9.52 45.85 10.46
CA LEU A 268 -9.62 46.28 11.86
C LEU A 268 -9.33 45.13 12.83
N LYS A 269 -9.94 43.96 12.58
CA LYS A 269 -9.72 42.76 13.39
C LYS A 269 -8.25 42.33 13.40
N VAL A 270 -7.61 42.25 12.23
CA VAL A 270 -6.19 41.86 12.13
C VAL A 270 -5.29 42.90 12.77
N THR A 271 -5.58 44.19 12.61
CA THR A 271 -4.79 45.23 13.29
C THR A 271 -4.88 45.11 14.81
N SER A 272 -6.05 44.79 15.38
CA SER A 272 -6.18 44.57 16.83
C SER A 272 -5.61 43.24 17.35
N GLU A 273 -5.42 42.26 16.47
CA GLU A 273 -4.86 40.95 16.83
C GLU A 273 -3.32 40.99 16.85
N ILE A 274 -2.72 41.79 15.97
CA ILE A 274 -1.25 41.90 15.82
C ILE A 274 -0.66 42.94 16.79
N LEU A 275 -1.36 44.07 16.98
CA LEU A 275 -0.93 45.21 17.81
C LEU A 275 -1.37 45.04 19.27
#